data_AF-A0A812FM84-F1
#
_entry.id   AF-A0A812FM84-F1
#
_cell.length_a   1.000
_cell.length_b   1.000
_cell.length_c   1.000
_cell.angle_alpha   90.00
_cell.angle_beta   90.00
_cell.angle_gamma   90.00
#
_symmetry.space_group_name_H-M   'P 1'
#
loop_
_entity.id
_entity.type
_entity.pdbx_description
1 polymer ?
#
loop_
_entity_poly.entity_id
_entity_poly.type
_entity_poly.pdbx_seq_one_letter_code
_entity_poly.pdbx_strand_id
1 'polypeptide(L)'
;MNDVQISIGAAHSGYPVQSNSYWPTWTVVPTNPTNDWLLWHEVGHNLASAPFMMAGSTEVTNNILALYMQEQREEKPYMDRIASDLSKSPLWLDRFEGHAWSEADVGMRLAMFGQLKLWAEDHFNIDDWYSNQAEKPSIFGKDQGWNFFKLAHRKARGDSIGDQGINYCSTQSSQLSQGDLMMACTSYLTGYDLTDYFRMWNPSETKANLPNGTVDYSGGLTPSGFNAVAAMGLPKPEKSPFEYLSVK
;
A
#
# COMPACT_ATOMS: atom_id res chain seq x y z
N MET A 1 -0.44 27.38 4.28
CA MET A 1 -0.04 26.87 5.61
C MET A 1 1.47 26.70 5.59
N ASN A 2 2.17 27.14 6.63
CA ASN A 2 3.60 26.86 6.81
C ASN A 2 3.70 25.86 7.95
N ASP A 3 4.39 24.74 7.74
CA ASP A 3 4.58 23.72 8.76
C ASP A 3 5.53 24.20 9.88
N VAL A 4 5.35 23.68 11.10
CA VAL A 4 6.23 23.97 12.23
C VAL A 4 7.60 23.35 11.96
N GLN A 5 8.66 24.11 12.20
CA GLN A 5 10.03 23.60 12.06
C GLN A 5 10.24 22.39 12.99
N ILE A 6 10.86 21.32 12.47
CA ILE A 6 11.14 20.09 13.21
C ILE A 6 11.78 20.42 14.56
N SER A 7 11.10 20.03 15.65
CA SER A 7 11.55 20.27 17.02
C SER A 7 12.18 19.02 17.64
N ILE A 8 11.83 17.82 17.14
CA ILE A 8 12.31 16.50 17.58
C ILE A 8 12.28 15.55 16.36
N GLY A 9 13.32 14.72 16.16
CA GLY A 9 13.40 13.73 15.05
C GLY A 9 14.52 14.01 14.04
N ALA A 10 14.74 13.07 13.10
CA ALA A 10 15.78 13.18 12.06
C ALA A 10 15.29 13.81 10.74
N ALA A 11 14.01 13.58 10.41
CA ALA A 11 13.30 14.24 9.32
C ALA A 11 11.80 14.30 9.65
N HIS A 12 11.07 15.15 8.93
CA HIS A 12 9.63 15.37 9.09
C HIS A 12 9.00 15.77 7.75
N SER A 13 7.93 15.07 7.38
CA SER A 13 7.09 15.39 6.22
C SER A 13 6.29 16.67 6.44
N GLY A 14 6.17 17.51 5.42
CA GLY A 14 5.48 18.80 5.55
C GLY A 14 5.60 19.67 4.31
N TYR A 15 5.20 20.93 4.44
CA TYR A 15 5.45 21.97 3.43
C TYR A 15 6.28 23.09 4.07
N PRO A 16 7.63 23.01 4.01
CA PRO A 16 8.46 22.03 3.28
C PRO A 16 8.71 20.71 4.05
N VAL A 17 9.16 19.66 3.34
CA VAL A 17 9.83 18.50 3.96
C VAL A 17 11.14 18.97 4.59
N GLN A 18 11.40 18.56 5.83
CA GLN A 18 12.53 19.03 6.61
C GLN A 18 13.42 17.86 7.06
N SER A 19 14.74 18.10 7.11
CA SER A 19 15.70 17.17 7.69
C SER A 19 16.71 17.94 8.54
N ASN A 20 17.08 17.35 9.68
CA ASN A 20 18.11 17.91 10.57
C ASN A 20 19.54 17.48 10.21
N SER A 21 19.70 16.73 9.12
CA SER A 21 20.97 16.12 8.71
C SER A 21 21.98 17.12 8.12
N TYR A 22 21.55 18.34 7.80
CA TYR A 22 22.40 19.38 7.22
C TYR A 22 23.15 20.19 8.28
N TRP A 23 24.47 20.30 8.11
CA TRP A 23 25.31 21.17 8.94
C TRP A 23 25.54 22.53 8.28
N PRO A 24 25.51 23.66 9.02
CA PRO A 24 25.67 25.00 8.44
C PRO A 24 26.98 25.23 7.68
N THR A 25 28.01 24.44 7.96
CA THR A 25 29.33 24.52 7.32
C THR A 25 29.42 23.70 6.03
N TRP A 26 28.40 22.93 5.68
CA TRP A 26 28.38 22.15 4.46
C TRP A 26 27.93 22.99 3.26
N THR A 27 28.37 22.63 2.07
CA THR A 27 27.97 23.27 0.81
C THR A 27 27.13 22.36 -0.07
N VAL A 28 26.87 21.13 0.39
CA VAL A 28 26.06 20.10 -0.27
C VAL A 28 25.18 19.42 0.78
N VAL A 29 23.99 19.00 0.38
CA VAL A 29 23.11 18.18 1.22
C VAL A 29 23.71 16.76 1.29
N PRO A 30 23.85 16.15 2.48
CA PRO A 30 24.54 14.86 2.67
C PRO A 30 23.71 13.64 2.23
N THR A 31 23.01 13.74 1.12
CA THR A 31 22.11 12.69 0.63
C THR A 31 22.34 12.47 -0.86
N ASN A 32 22.06 11.25 -1.31
CA ASN A 32 21.81 10.97 -2.71
C ASN A 32 20.29 10.84 -2.92
N PRO A 33 19.60 11.84 -3.50
CA PRO A 33 18.15 11.81 -3.66
C PRO A 33 17.63 10.62 -4.46
N THR A 34 18.46 10.01 -5.33
CA THR A 34 18.11 8.82 -6.10
C THR A 34 18.41 7.51 -5.37
N ASN A 35 18.91 7.57 -4.13
CA ASN A 35 19.11 6.41 -3.26
C ASN A 35 19.01 6.78 -1.77
N ASP A 36 17.91 7.41 -1.36
CA ASP A 36 17.67 7.80 0.03
C ASP A 36 16.27 7.39 0.51
N TRP A 37 16.21 6.32 1.29
CA TRP A 37 14.98 5.82 1.90
C TRP A 37 14.29 6.87 2.76
N LEU A 38 15.04 7.63 3.58
CA LEU A 38 14.47 8.61 4.49
C LEU A 38 13.77 9.71 3.70
N LEU A 39 14.41 10.24 2.66
CA LEU A 39 13.80 11.26 1.81
C LEU A 39 12.50 10.75 1.16
N TRP A 40 12.50 9.53 0.62
CA TRP A 40 11.31 8.98 -0.03
C TRP A 40 10.19 8.66 0.96
N HIS A 41 10.54 8.21 2.16
CA HIS A 41 9.60 7.97 3.26
C HIS A 41 8.86 9.27 3.65
N GLU A 42 9.59 10.37 3.85
CA GLU A 42 9.00 11.66 4.23
C GLU A 42 8.15 12.26 3.11
N VAL A 43 8.62 12.20 1.86
CA VAL A 43 7.80 12.63 0.70
C VAL A 43 6.57 11.74 0.57
N GLY A 44 6.68 10.45 0.90
CA GLY A 44 5.58 9.49 0.87
C GLY A 44 4.42 9.89 1.78
N HIS A 45 4.66 10.49 2.94
CA HIS A 45 3.59 10.93 3.84
C HIS A 45 2.67 11.97 3.19
N ASN A 46 3.20 12.84 2.32
CA ASN A 46 2.39 13.82 1.58
C ASN A 46 1.48 13.16 0.53
N LEU A 47 1.78 11.92 0.11
CA LEU A 47 1.06 11.21 -0.95
C LEU A 47 0.21 10.04 -0.42
N ALA A 48 0.48 9.57 0.80
CA ALA A 48 -0.22 8.48 1.44
C ALA A 48 -1.71 8.83 1.56
N SER A 49 -2.54 8.07 0.84
CA SER A 49 -3.95 8.41 0.65
C SER A 49 -4.77 7.16 0.33
N ALA A 50 -6.09 7.34 0.20
CA ALA A 50 -6.99 6.29 -0.25
C ALA A 50 -6.53 5.67 -1.58
N PRO A 51 -6.77 4.36 -1.80
CA PRO A 51 -7.51 3.46 -0.91
C PRO A 51 -6.64 2.78 0.17
N PHE A 52 -5.33 3.07 0.22
CA PHE A 52 -4.37 2.34 1.04
C PHE A 52 -4.16 2.92 2.44
N MET A 53 -4.67 4.12 2.71
CA MET A 53 -4.61 4.73 4.04
C MET A 53 -5.73 4.19 4.94
N MET A 54 -5.34 3.50 6.00
CA MET A 54 -6.21 2.88 6.99
C MET A 54 -5.58 2.81 8.39
N ALA A 55 -6.35 2.37 9.40
CA ALA A 55 -5.85 2.24 10.76
C ALA A 55 -4.60 1.35 10.82
N GLY A 56 -3.55 1.85 11.51
CA GLY A 56 -2.26 1.15 11.62
C GLY A 56 -1.31 1.30 10.42
N SER A 57 -1.68 2.09 9.40
CA SER A 57 -0.89 2.24 8.15
C SER A 57 -0.15 3.57 7.99
N THR A 58 -0.24 4.51 8.94
CA THR A 58 0.35 5.86 8.80
C THR A 58 1.83 5.85 8.40
N GLU A 59 2.61 4.96 9.02
CA GLU A 59 4.04 4.75 8.77
C GLU A 59 4.33 3.62 7.77
N VAL A 60 3.29 3.08 7.13
CA VAL A 60 3.37 1.97 6.18
C VAL A 60 3.07 2.46 4.76
N THR A 61 1.92 3.10 4.58
CA THR A 61 1.40 3.50 3.26
C THR A 61 2.28 4.52 2.57
N ASN A 62 2.94 5.40 3.32
CA ASN A 62 3.95 6.32 2.78
C ASN A 62 5.12 5.58 2.12
N ASN A 63 5.48 4.40 2.64
CA ASN A 63 6.58 3.61 2.10
C ASN A 63 6.26 2.90 0.78
N ILE A 64 5.01 2.92 0.29
CA ILE A 64 4.70 2.48 -1.08
C ILE A 64 5.51 3.32 -2.09
N LEU A 65 5.61 4.63 -1.87
CA LEU A 65 6.47 5.50 -2.69
C LEU A 65 7.95 5.11 -2.54
N ALA A 66 8.41 4.85 -1.31
CA ALA A 66 9.79 4.47 -1.06
C ALA A 66 10.16 3.17 -1.78
N LEU A 67 9.27 2.17 -1.77
CA LEU A 67 9.44 0.93 -2.54
C LEU A 67 9.46 1.17 -4.05
N TYR A 68 8.56 2.02 -4.57
CA TYR A 68 8.58 2.41 -5.98
C TYR A 68 9.92 3.02 -6.37
N MET A 69 10.43 3.95 -5.56
CA MET A 69 11.71 4.61 -5.77
C MET A 69 12.90 3.64 -5.68
N GLN A 70 12.83 2.62 -4.82
CA GLN A 70 13.84 1.57 -4.75
C GLN A 70 14.01 0.82 -6.08
N GLU A 71 12.93 0.63 -6.83
CA GLU A 71 12.97 0.00 -8.16
C GLU A 71 13.36 0.96 -9.28
N GLN A 72 13.36 2.27 -9.03
CA GLN A 72 13.88 3.26 -9.97
C GLN A 72 15.39 3.47 -9.84
N ARG A 73 16.05 2.84 -8.86
CA ARG A 73 17.51 2.94 -8.65
C ARG A 73 18.27 2.30 -9.81
N GLU A 74 19.44 2.85 -10.16
CA GLU A 74 20.35 2.21 -11.12
C GLU A 74 20.97 0.92 -10.53
N GLU A 75 21.35 0.97 -9.25
CA GLU A 75 21.87 -0.19 -8.52
C GLU A 75 20.78 -0.81 -7.64
N LYS A 76 20.66 -2.14 -7.70
CA LYS A 76 19.66 -2.91 -6.95
C LYS A 76 18.22 -2.40 -7.16
N PRO A 77 17.71 -2.40 -8.42
CA PRO A 77 16.35 -1.98 -8.76
C PRO A 77 15.30 -3.01 -8.31
N TYR A 78 15.24 -3.28 -7.01
CA TYR A 78 14.28 -4.18 -6.39
C TYR A 78 13.97 -3.67 -4.98
N MET A 79 12.83 -4.10 -4.44
CA MET A 79 12.28 -3.71 -3.13
C MET A 79 13.05 -4.36 -1.95
N ASP A 80 14.35 -4.12 -1.84
CA ASP A 80 15.22 -4.78 -0.84
C ASP A 80 14.83 -4.51 0.61
N ARG A 81 14.08 -3.43 0.88
CA ARG A 81 13.59 -3.11 2.23
C ARG A 81 12.71 -4.22 2.82
N ILE A 82 11.88 -4.85 1.99
CA ILE A 82 10.90 -5.85 2.43
C ILE A 82 11.36 -7.30 2.17
N ALA A 83 12.54 -7.49 1.58
CA ALA A 83 13.00 -8.83 1.18
C ALA A 83 13.02 -9.83 2.34
N SER A 84 13.49 -9.40 3.52
CA SER A 84 13.49 -10.27 4.69
C SER A 84 12.09 -10.53 5.22
N ASP A 85 11.18 -9.56 5.16
CA ASP A 85 9.83 -9.69 5.73
C ASP A 85 8.94 -10.56 4.84
N LEU A 86 9.05 -10.44 3.53
CA LEU A 86 8.39 -11.33 2.56
C LEU A 86 8.77 -12.79 2.81
N SER A 87 10.06 -13.09 3.01
CA SER A 87 10.49 -14.47 3.29
C SER A 87 9.91 -15.04 4.59
N LYS A 88 9.56 -14.18 5.55
CA LYS A 88 9.02 -14.55 6.87
C LYS A 88 7.49 -14.50 6.92
N SER A 89 6.82 -13.88 5.95
CA SER A 89 5.38 -13.66 5.98
C SER A 89 4.56 -14.96 6.14
N PRO A 90 4.93 -16.13 5.59
CA PRO A 90 4.15 -17.35 5.83
C PRO A 90 4.12 -17.75 7.31
N LEU A 91 5.27 -17.71 7.98
CA LEU A 91 5.37 -18.00 9.41
C LEU A 91 4.63 -16.96 10.26
N TRP A 92 4.60 -15.71 9.79
CA TRP A 92 3.87 -14.63 10.44
C TRP A 92 2.36 -14.84 10.37
N LEU A 93 1.85 -15.10 9.17
CA LEU A 93 0.43 -15.32 8.89
C LEU A 93 -0.11 -16.56 9.61
N ASP A 94 0.68 -17.64 9.67
CA ASP A 94 0.34 -18.85 10.42
C ASP A 94 0.25 -18.58 11.93
N ARG A 95 1.21 -17.82 12.48
CA ARG A 95 1.24 -17.51 13.93
C ARG A 95 0.10 -16.59 14.36
N PHE A 96 -0.28 -15.65 13.51
CA PHE A 96 -1.23 -14.59 13.84
C PHE A 96 -2.44 -14.61 12.91
N GLU A 97 -2.96 -15.81 12.63
CA GLU A 97 -4.12 -16.00 11.76
C GLU A 97 -5.29 -15.08 12.18
N GLY A 98 -5.78 -14.25 11.25
CA GLY A 98 -6.85 -13.29 11.49
C GLY A 98 -6.44 -11.99 12.20
N HIS A 99 -5.21 -11.91 12.72
CA HIS A 99 -4.69 -10.74 13.44
C HIS A 99 -3.32 -10.25 12.92
N ALA A 100 -2.88 -10.77 11.77
CA ALA A 100 -1.52 -10.59 11.28
C ALA A 100 -1.15 -9.12 11.08
N TRP A 101 -2.10 -8.28 10.66
CA TRP A 101 -1.90 -6.83 10.53
C TRP A 101 -1.68 -6.14 11.87
N SER A 102 -2.55 -6.36 12.85
CA SER A 102 -2.48 -5.64 14.14
C SER A 102 -1.27 -6.05 14.97
N GLU A 103 -0.80 -7.29 14.79
CA GLU A 103 0.42 -7.82 15.39
C GLU A 103 1.71 -7.35 14.69
N ALA A 104 1.64 -7.02 13.39
CA ALA A 104 2.81 -6.72 12.57
C ALA A 104 3.48 -5.38 12.92
N ASP A 105 4.80 -5.34 12.76
CA ASP A 105 5.53 -4.07 12.68
C ASP A 105 5.37 -3.41 11.29
N VAL A 106 6.00 -2.25 11.12
CA VAL A 106 5.92 -1.48 9.86
C VAL A 106 6.46 -2.28 8.67
N GLY A 107 7.54 -3.04 8.85
CA GLY A 107 8.17 -3.81 7.75
C GLY A 107 7.30 -4.95 7.28
N MET A 108 6.74 -5.72 8.23
CA MET A 108 5.84 -6.82 7.92
C MET A 108 4.51 -6.33 7.31
N ARG A 109 3.95 -5.20 7.78
CA ARG A 109 2.78 -4.58 7.10
C ARG A 109 3.11 -4.10 5.71
N LEU A 110 4.31 -3.56 5.49
CA LEU A 110 4.75 -3.12 4.18
C LEU A 110 4.96 -4.31 3.22
N ALA A 111 5.37 -5.47 3.73
CA ALA A 111 5.47 -6.70 2.96
C ALA A 111 4.13 -7.14 2.35
N MET A 112 3.00 -6.89 3.02
CA MET A 112 1.66 -7.09 2.43
C MET A 112 1.48 -6.30 1.13
N PHE A 113 1.85 -5.02 1.12
CA PHE A 113 1.81 -4.20 -0.10
C PHE A 113 2.80 -4.68 -1.17
N GLY A 114 3.97 -5.17 -0.76
CA GLY A 114 4.94 -5.80 -1.65
C GLY A 114 4.39 -7.04 -2.33
N GLN A 115 3.70 -7.92 -1.59
CA GLN A 115 3.01 -9.09 -2.15
C GLN A 115 1.99 -8.67 -3.20
N LEU A 116 1.15 -7.67 -2.90
CA LEU A 116 0.18 -7.15 -3.86
C LEU A 116 0.85 -6.56 -5.12
N LYS A 117 1.96 -5.82 -4.96
CA LYS A 117 2.73 -5.29 -6.09
C LYS A 117 3.21 -6.42 -6.99
N LEU A 118 3.96 -7.38 -6.42
CA LEU A 118 4.57 -8.47 -7.16
C LEU A 118 3.51 -9.36 -7.81
N TRP A 119 2.43 -9.65 -7.09
CA TRP A 119 1.31 -10.43 -7.63
C TRP A 119 0.62 -9.72 -8.81
N ALA A 120 0.42 -8.41 -8.71
CA ALA A 120 -0.19 -7.61 -9.76
C ALA A 120 0.68 -7.46 -11.01
N GLU A 121 1.99 -7.72 -10.95
CA GLU A 121 2.82 -7.78 -12.17
C GLU A 121 2.35 -8.87 -13.14
N ASP A 122 1.85 -9.99 -12.58
CA ASP A 122 1.40 -11.16 -13.35
C ASP A 122 -0.12 -11.19 -13.56
N HIS A 123 -0.90 -10.50 -12.73
CA HIS A 123 -2.36 -10.65 -12.66
C HIS A 123 -3.15 -9.35 -12.89
N PHE A 124 -2.49 -8.24 -13.19
CA PHE A 124 -3.13 -6.98 -13.52
C PHE A 124 -2.64 -6.46 -14.88
N ASN A 125 -3.56 -5.86 -15.64
CA ASN A 125 -3.22 -5.20 -16.90
C ASN A 125 -3.91 -3.84 -16.98
N ILE A 126 -3.11 -2.78 -17.04
CA ILE A 126 -3.63 -1.41 -17.14
C ILE A 126 -4.44 -1.17 -18.42
N ASP A 127 -4.17 -1.92 -19.49
CA ASP A 127 -4.85 -1.71 -20.77
C ASP A 127 -6.32 -2.17 -20.74
N ASP A 128 -6.68 -3.06 -19.81
CA ASP A 128 -8.07 -3.51 -19.62
C ASP A 128 -8.96 -2.36 -19.10
N TRP A 129 -8.37 -1.35 -18.46
CA TRP A 129 -9.05 -0.17 -17.94
C TRP A 129 -9.16 0.99 -18.93
N TYR A 130 -8.36 0.98 -20.01
CA TYR A 130 -8.31 2.04 -21.01
C TYR A 130 -8.48 1.47 -22.41
N SER A 131 -9.75 1.18 -22.78
CA SER A 131 -10.12 0.69 -24.11
C SER A 131 -9.72 1.67 -25.22
N ASN A 132 -9.79 2.98 -24.96
CA ASN A 132 -9.22 4.02 -25.80
C ASN A 132 -7.82 4.40 -25.31
N GLN A 133 -6.80 3.94 -26.02
CA GLN A 133 -5.39 4.21 -25.68
C GLN A 133 -5.03 5.70 -25.68
N ALA A 134 -5.78 6.56 -26.37
CA ALA A 134 -5.57 8.01 -26.33
C ALA A 134 -5.95 8.64 -24.98
N GLU A 135 -6.78 7.96 -24.19
CA GLU A 135 -7.18 8.42 -22.84
C GLU A 135 -6.25 7.91 -21.75
N LYS A 136 -5.37 6.94 -22.06
CA LYS A 136 -4.43 6.35 -21.09
C LYS A 136 -3.35 7.37 -20.71
N PRO A 137 -3.27 7.78 -19.43
CA PRO A 137 -2.22 8.69 -18.95
C PRO A 137 -0.82 8.14 -19.16
N SER A 138 0.12 9.01 -19.55
CA SER A 138 1.53 8.65 -19.79
C SER A 138 2.32 8.25 -18.54
N ILE A 139 1.74 8.38 -17.35
CA ILE A 139 2.35 7.94 -16.08
C ILE A 139 2.34 6.41 -15.92
N PHE A 140 1.50 5.72 -16.69
CA PHE A 140 1.48 4.25 -16.72
C PHE A 140 2.64 3.74 -17.57
N GLY A 141 3.42 2.84 -16.99
CA GLY A 141 4.63 2.29 -17.59
C GLY A 141 4.47 0.81 -17.94
N LYS A 142 5.59 0.10 -18.06
CA LYS A 142 5.61 -1.35 -18.33
C LYS A 142 5.33 -2.20 -17.08
N ASP A 143 5.67 -1.70 -15.90
CA ASP A 143 5.48 -2.42 -14.63
C ASP A 143 4.00 -2.37 -14.23
N GLN A 144 3.31 -3.49 -14.38
CA GLN A 144 1.89 -3.61 -14.07
C GLN A 144 1.61 -3.56 -12.57
N GLY A 145 2.52 -4.05 -11.74
CA GLY A 145 2.42 -3.94 -10.28
C GLY A 145 2.31 -2.49 -9.83
N TRP A 146 3.18 -1.61 -10.35
CA TRP A 146 3.08 -0.17 -10.07
C TRP A 146 1.92 0.51 -10.78
N ASN A 147 1.54 0.06 -11.98
CA ASN A 147 0.35 0.59 -12.64
C ASN A 147 -0.93 0.32 -11.82
N PHE A 148 -1.02 -0.84 -11.16
CA PHE A 148 -2.11 -1.15 -10.24
C PHE A 148 -2.22 -0.11 -9.12
N PHE A 149 -1.12 0.19 -8.40
CA PHE A 149 -1.12 1.21 -7.34
C PHE A 149 -1.47 2.61 -7.87
N LYS A 150 -0.91 2.99 -9.03
CA LYS A 150 -1.21 4.27 -9.69
C LYS A 150 -2.70 4.38 -10.04
N LEU A 151 -3.27 3.32 -10.61
CA LEU A 151 -4.69 3.28 -10.98
C LEU A 151 -5.57 3.38 -9.74
N ALA A 152 -5.31 2.60 -8.70
CA ALA A 152 -6.06 2.64 -7.44
C ALA A 152 -6.16 4.04 -6.85
N HIS A 153 -5.03 4.75 -6.81
CA HIS A 153 -5.00 6.15 -6.38
C HIS A 153 -5.79 7.09 -7.30
N ARG A 154 -5.76 6.88 -8.61
CA ARG A 154 -6.55 7.69 -9.56
C ARG A 154 -8.05 7.44 -9.40
N LYS A 155 -8.46 6.17 -9.28
CA LYS A 155 -9.86 5.79 -9.05
C LYS A 155 -10.40 6.37 -7.74
N ALA A 156 -9.60 6.32 -6.68
CA ALA A 156 -9.94 6.94 -5.40
C ALA A 156 -10.11 8.47 -5.49
N ARG A 157 -9.46 9.13 -6.47
CA ARG A 157 -9.57 10.57 -6.74
C ARG A 157 -10.60 10.94 -7.81
N GLY A 158 -11.39 9.97 -8.29
CA GLY A 158 -12.51 10.21 -9.20
C GLY A 158 -12.22 10.00 -10.69
N ASP A 159 -11.13 9.33 -11.05
CA ASP A 159 -11.00 8.78 -12.41
C ASP A 159 -12.07 7.70 -12.62
N SER A 160 -12.97 7.90 -13.57
CA SER A 160 -14.08 6.99 -13.86
C SER A 160 -13.91 6.19 -15.16
N ILE A 161 -12.77 6.32 -15.85
CA ILE A 161 -12.57 5.68 -17.16
C ILE A 161 -12.48 4.16 -17.01
N GLY A 162 -13.29 3.42 -17.76
CA GLY A 162 -13.36 1.95 -17.68
C GLY A 162 -14.25 1.42 -16.54
N ASP A 163 -14.80 2.28 -15.68
CA ASP A 163 -15.73 1.82 -14.65
C ASP A 163 -17.04 1.33 -15.28
N GLN A 164 -17.52 0.17 -14.85
CA GLN A 164 -18.83 -0.38 -15.20
C GLN A 164 -19.74 -0.38 -13.96
N GLY A 165 -20.21 0.81 -13.56
CA GLY A 165 -21.09 0.98 -12.41
C GLY A 165 -20.37 1.57 -11.20
N ILE A 166 -20.28 0.81 -10.10
CA ILE A 166 -19.71 1.29 -8.84
C ILE A 166 -18.18 1.32 -8.93
N ASN A 167 -17.58 2.47 -8.60
CA ASN A 167 -16.14 2.58 -8.39
C ASN A 167 -15.79 2.13 -6.97
N TYR A 168 -15.29 0.90 -6.83
CA TYR A 168 -14.97 0.30 -5.54
C TYR A 168 -13.67 0.82 -4.89
N CYS A 169 -12.99 1.78 -5.52
CA CYS A 169 -11.85 2.50 -4.93
C CYS A 169 -12.24 3.85 -4.34
N SER A 170 -13.48 4.31 -4.57
CA SER A 170 -14.01 5.54 -4.02
C SER A 170 -14.93 5.27 -2.83
N THR A 171 -14.65 5.86 -1.67
CA THR A 171 -15.55 5.82 -0.51
C THR A 171 -16.92 6.42 -0.85
N GLN A 172 -16.96 7.48 -1.66
CA GLN A 172 -18.22 8.12 -2.03
C GLN A 172 -19.11 7.19 -2.88
N SER A 173 -18.51 6.42 -3.79
CA SER A 173 -19.26 5.52 -4.67
C SER A 173 -19.62 4.20 -3.99
N SER A 174 -18.67 3.60 -3.27
CA SER A 174 -18.83 2.26 -2.69
C SER A 174 -19.43 2.26 -1.28
N GLN A 175 -19.40 3.41 -0.58
CA GLN A 175 -19.71 3.52 0.85
C GLN A 175 -18.79 2.67 1.76
N LEU A 176 -17.65 2.20 1.22
CA LEU A 176 -16.63 1.47 1.96
C LEU A 176 -15.53 2.40 2.46
N SER A 177 -14.86 1.99 3.54
CA SER A 177 -13.74 2.72 4.11
C SER A 177 -12.68 1.76 4.64
N GLN A 178 -11.49 2.27 4.99
CA GLN A 178 -10.46 1.50 5.68
C GLN A 178 -10.07 0.22 4.92
N GLY A 179 -9.83 -0.89 5.63
CA GLY A 179 -9.48 -2.19 5.05
C GLY A 179 -10.52 -2.72 4.06
N ASP A 180 -11.82 -2.44 4.29
CA ASP A 180 -12.88 -2.85 3.36
C ASP A 180 -12.75 -2.15 2.00
N LEU A 181 -12.44 -0.85 2.00
CA LEU A 181 -12.20 -0.10 0.76
C LEU A 181 -10.97 -0.65 0.03
N MET A 182 -9.89 -0.93 0.74
CA MET A 182 -8.68 -1.49 0.14
C MET A 182 -8.95 -2.86 -0.48
N MET A 183 -9.63 -3.76 0.25
CA MET A 183 -9.96 -5.10 -0.22
C MET A 183 -10.86 -5.04 -1.46
N ALA A 184 -11.94 -4.27 -1.41
CA ALA A 184 -12.88 -4.14 -2.51
C ALA A 184 -12.24 -3.48 -3.74
N CYS A 185 -11.48 -2.40 -3.55
CA CYS A 185 -10.74 -1.75 -4.63
C CYS A 185 -9.73 -2.70 -5.29
N THR A 186 -8.92 -3.40 -4.50
CA THR A 186 -7.89 -4.31 -5.05
C THR A 186 -8.54 -5.45 -5.82
N SER A 187 -9.65 -6.01 -5.31
CA SER A 187 -10.39 -7.06 -6.00
C SER A 187 -11.03 -6.54 -7.30
N TYR A 188 -11.65 -5.36 -7.24
CA TYR A 188 -12.26 -4.70 -8.39
C TYR A 188 -11.27 -4.40 -9.50
N LEU A 189 -10.10 -3.86 -9.18
CA LEU A 189 -9.10 -3.46 -10.18
C LEU A 189 -8.45 -4.64 -10.89
N THR A 190 -8.28 -5.74 -10.17
CA THR A 190 -7.57 -6.91 -10.66
C THR A 190 -8.52 -7.91 -11.32
N GLY A 191 -9.82 -7.79 -11.06
CA GLY A 191 -10.83 -8.75 -11.55
C GLY A 191 -10.79 -10.08 -10.81
N TYR A 192 -10.15 -10.13 -9.63
CA TYR A 192 -10.04 -11.33 -8.80
C TYR A 192 -10.61 -11.12 -7.41
N ASP A 193 -11.27 -12.14 -6.86
CA ASP A 193 -11.67 -12.17 -5.46
C ASP A 193 -10.45 -12.42 -4.57
N LEU A 194 -9.99 -11.37 -3.88
CA LEU A 194 -8.86 -11.42 -2.96
C LEU A 194 -9.29 -11.54 -1.48
N THR A 195 -10.54 -11.89 -1.19
CA THR A 195 -11.06 -11.91 0.19
C THR A 195 -10.30 -12.85 1.12
N ASP A 196 -9.76 -13.97 0.61
CA ASP A 196 -8.95 -14.90 1.43
C ASP A 196 -7.60 -14.27 1.79
N TYR A 197 -7.01 -13.53 0.85
CA TYR A 197 -5.78 -12.79 1.09
C TYR A 197 -5.97 -11.74 2.19
N PHE A 198 -7.02 -10.95 2.05
CA PHE A 198 -7.33 -9.89 2.99
C PHE A 198 -7.79 -10.43 4.35
N ARG A 199 -8.45 -11.59 4.41
CA ARG A 199 -8.86 -12.22 5.66
C ARG A 199 -7.69 -12.62 6.55
N MET A 200 -6.62 -13.18 6.00
CA MET A 200 -5.45 -13.57 6.81
C MET A 200 -4.72 -12.34 7.36
N TRP A 201 -4.56 -11.31 6.53
CA TRP A 201 -3.92 -10.07 6.96
C TRP A 201 -4.81 -9.27 7.93
N ASN A 202 -6.11 -9.21 7.68
CA ASN A 202 -7.10 -8.41 8.40
C ASN A 202 -6.69 -6.93 8.60
N PRO A 203 -6.42 -6.20 7.49
CA PRO A 203 -5.97 -4.82 7.59
C PRO A 203 -7.02 -3.90 8.21
N SER A 204 -6.55 -2.80 8.79
CA SER A 204 -7.34 -1.87 9.63
C SER A 204 -7.74 -2.40 11.00
N GLU A 205 -7.31 -3.60 11.39
CA GLU A 205 -7.41 -4.04 12.79
C GLU A 205 -6.37 -3.30 13.65
N THR A 206 -6.75 -2.97 14.89
CA THR A 206 -5.87 -2.38 15.89
C THR A 206 -5.81 -3.27 17.13
N LYS A 207 -4.66 -3.25 17.80
CA LYS A 207 -4.37 -4.04 19.00
C LYS A 207 -4.10 -3.13 20.18
N ALA A 208 -4.71 -3.43 21.32
CA ALA A 208 -4.42 -2.79 22.61
C ALA A 208 -4.01 -3.84 23.66
N ASN A 209 -2.87 -3.62 24.31
CA ASN A 209 -2.46 -4.43 25.46
C ASN A 209 -3.09 -3.82 26.73
N LEU A 210 -3.96 -4.58 27.39
CA LEU A 210 -4.67 -4.13 28.58
C LEU A 210 -3.83 -4.34 29.86
N PRO A 211 -4.06 -3.56 30.94
CA PRO A 211 -3.29 -3.67 32.18
C PRO A 211 -3.38 -5.04 32.87
N ASN A 212 -4.42 -5.82 32.58
CA ASN A 212 -4.62 -7.18 33.09
C ASN A 212 -3.83 -8.25 32.30
N GLY A 213 -3.03 -7.85 31.31
CA GLY A 213 -2.24 -8.75 30.47
C GLY A 213 -3.02 -9.38 29.31
N THR A 214 -4.30 -9.06 29.14
CA THR A 214 -5.06 -9.49 27.95
C THR A 214 -4.86 -8.54 26.79
N VAL A 215 -5.12 -9.04 25.59
CA VAL A 215 -5.09 -8.25 24.35
C VAL A 215 -6.52 -7.98 23.90
N ASP A 216 -6.80 -6.75 23.50
CA ASP A 216 -8.06 -6.35 22.88
C ASP A 216 -7.81 -5.98 21.41
N TYR A 217 -8.65 -6.52 20.52
CA TYR A 217 -8.59 -6.27 19.08
C TYR A 217 -9.86 -5.55 18.64
N SER A 218 -9.70 -4.52 17.81
CA SER A 218 -10.84 -3.76 17.29
C SER A 218 -10.60 -3.26 15.87
N GLY A 219 -11.68 -3.08 15.11
CA GLY A 219 -11.62 -2.73 13.70
C GLY A 219 -11.45 -3.97 12.81
N GLY A 220 -10.69 -3.83 11.73
CA GLY A 220 -10.51 -4.88 10.73
C GLY A 220 -11.57 -4.86 9.62
N LEU A 221 -11.65 -5.96 8.88
CA LEU A 221 -12.59 -6.13 7.78
C LEU A 221 -14.00 -6.43 8.28
N THR A 222 -15.01 -5.92 7.58
CA THR A 222 -16.41 -6.08 7.96
C THR A 222 -17.20 -6.89 6.94
N PRO A 223 -18.39 -7.42 7.31
CA PRO A 223 -19.28 -8.07 6.35
C PRO A 223 -19.63 -7.20 5.14
N SER A 224 -19.65 -5.86 5.28
CA SER A 224 -19.91 -4.95 4.17
C SER A 224 -18.84 -5.05 3.08
N GLY A 225 -17.56 -5.12 3.45
CA GLY A 225 -16.48 -5.32 2.50
C GLY A 225 -16.56 -6.68 1.79
N PHE A 226 -16.80 -7.75 2.54
CA PHE A 226 -16.94 -9.10 1.96
C PHE A 226 -18.14 -9.21 1.02
N ASN A 227 -19.29 -8.64 1.41
CA ASN A 227 -20.49 -8.61 0.58
C ASN A 227 -20.28 -7.80 -0.70
N ALA A 228 -19.52 -6.70 -0.63
CA ALA A 228 -19.18 -5.90 -1.80
C ALA A 228 -18.35 -6.70 -2.82
N VAL A 229 -17.32 -7.44 -2.38
CA VAL A 229 -16.52 -8.29 -3.28
C VAL A 229 -17.35 -9.47 -3.81
N ALA A 230 -18.16 -10.11 -2.97
CA ALA A 230 -19.03 -11.21 -3.39
C ALA A 230 -20.02 -10.78 -4.48
N ALA A 231 -20.56 -9.55 -4.39
CA ALA A 231 -21.46 -8.99 -5.39
C ALA A 231 -20.82 -8.77 -6.77
N MET A 232 -19.48 -8.67 -6.85
CA MET A 232 -18.76 -8.55 -8.11
C MET A 232 -18.66 -9.87 -8.88
N GLY A 233 -18.89 -11.02 -8.23
CA GLY A 233 -18.86 -12.34 -8.87
C GLY A 233 -17.51 -12.73 -9.47
N LEU A 234 -16.41 -12.26 -8.86
CA LEU A 234 -15.06 -12.43 -9.37
C LEU A 234 -14.54 -13.86 -9.12
N PRO A 235 -13.72 -14.42 -10.04
CA PRO A 235 -13.02 -15.66 -9.79
C PRO A 235 -11.96 -15.50 -8.70
N LYS A 236 -11.66 -16.59 -7.99
CA LYS A 236 -10.46 -16.67 -7.16
C LYS A 236 -9.23 -16.75 -8.07
N PRO A 237 -8.08 -16.13 -7.69
CA PRO A 237 -6.87 -16.27 -8.47
C PRO A 237 -6.29 -17.69 -8.32
N GLU A 238 -5.68 -18.20 -9.39
CA GLU A 238 -5.01 -19.52 -9.34
C GLU A 238 -3.79 -19.49 -8.40
N LYS A 239 -3.06 -18.37 -8.41
CA LYS A 239 -1.92 -18.10 -7.53
C LYS A 239 -2.29 -16.98 -6.57
N SER A 240 -2.15 -17.22 -5.27
CA SER A 240 -2.45 -16.21 -4.24
C SER A 240 -1.31 -15.19 -4.09
N PRO A 241 -1.60 -13.93 -3.71
CA PRO A 241 -0.53 -12.99 -3.37
C PRO A 241 0.39 -13.46 -2.24
N PHE A 242 -0.07 -14.38 -1.36
CA PHE A 242 0.80 -14.99 -0.33
C PHE A 242 1.98 -15.76 -0.89
N GLU A 243 1.91 -16.21 -2.15
CA GLU A 243 2.96 -17.02 -2.77
C GLU A 243 4.14 -16.18 -3.28
N TYR A 244 4.02 -14.85 -3.23
CA TYR A 244 5.07 -13.92 -3.64
C TYR A 244 5.97 -13.59 -2.45
N LEU A 245 6.98 -14.45 -2.23
CA LEU A 245 7.85 -14.44 -1.05
C LEU A 245 9.26 -13.86 -1.29
N SER A 246 9.54 -13.43 -2.53
CA SER A 246 10.83 -12.89 -2.93
C SER A 246 10.64 -11.69 -3.87
N VAL A 247 11.55 -10.72 -3.76
CA VAL A 247 11.64 -9.53 -4.64
C VAL A 247 12.55 -9.78 -5.86
N LYS A 248 13.02 -11.01 -6.04
CA LYS A 248 13.87 -11.50 -7.12
C LYS A 248 13.55 -12.95 -7.45
#